data_AF-A0A838FBP9-F1
#
_entry.id   AF-A0A838FBP9-F1
#
_cell.length_a   1.000
_cell.length_b   1.000
_cell.length_c   1.000
_cell.angle_alpha   90.00
_cell.angle_beta   90.00
_cell.angle_gamma   90.00
#
_symmetry.space_group_name_H-M   'P 1'
#
loop_
_entity.id
_entity.type
_entity.pdbx_description
1 polymer ?
#
loop_
_entity_poly.entity_id
_entity_poly.type
_entity_poly.pdbx_seq_one_letter_code
_entity_poly.pdbx_strand_id
1 'polypeptide(L)'
;RVIIRKAAPKAEETINYAMPTFTLNGNLVHFAAYKNHIGFYPTPSGIDAFKKELSLYKGAKGSVQFPIDKPLPWALITKIVKFRVKENLEKAVIKMKKEK
;
A
#
# COMPACT_ATOMS: atom_id res chain seq x y z
N ARG A 1 9.37 -1.08 -5.81
CA ARG A 1 8.96 -2.45 -6.23
C ARG A 1 9.52 -3.58 -5.34
N VAL A 2 10.85 -3.75 -5.19
CA VAL A 2 11.45 -4.92 -4.50
C VAL A 2 10.94 -5.12 -3.07
N ILE A 3 10.83 -4.03 -2.29
CA ILE A 3 10.35 -4.09 -0.91
C ILE A 3 8.90 -4.60 -0.82
N ILE A 4 8.03 -4.15 -1.72
CA ILE A 4 6.62 -4.56 -1.74
C ILE A 4 6.52 -6.05 -2.06
N ARG A 5 7.27 -6.52 -3.07
CA ARG A 5 7.31 -7.95 -3.44
C ARG A 5 7.88 -8.83 -2.33
N LYS A 6 8.87 -8.37 -1.57
CA LYS A 6 9.37 -9.09 -0.39
C LYS A 6 8.36 -9.12 0.76
N ALA A 7 7.63 -8.03 0.98
CA ALA A 7 6.62 -7.94 2.03
C ALA A 7 5.33 -8.71 1.68
N ALA A 8 5.02 -8.84 0.39
CA ALA A 8 3.84 -9.50 -0.13
C ALA A 8 4.22 -10.43 -1.30
N PRO A 9 4.90 -11.56 -1.03
CA PRO A 9 5.40 -12.46 -2.09
C PRO A 9 4.29 -13.13 -2.89
N LYS A 10 3.07 -13.21 -2.33
CA LYS A 10 1.88 -13.75 -2.99
C LYS A 10 1.08 -12.69 -3.77
N ALA A 11 1.49 -11.42 -3.71
CA ALA A 11 0.81 -10.36 -4.43
C ALA A 11 1.22 -10.35 -5.90
N GLU A 12 0.25 -10.12 -6.77
CA GLU A 12 0.45 -9.96 -8.21
C GLU A 12 0.70 -8.49 -8.53
N GLU A 13 1.59 -8.22 -9.49
CA GLU A 13 1.85 -6.87 -9.99
C GLU A 13 1.02 -6.64 -11.25
N THR A 14 0.20 -5.59 -11.23
CA THR A 14 -0.67 -5.19 -12.32
C THR A 14 -0.52 -3.70 -12.61
N ILE A 15 -1.18 -3.21 -13.65
CA ILE A 15 -1.28 -1.78 -13.95
C ILE A 15 -2.75 -1.38 -13.81
N ASN A 16 -3.04 -0.48 -12.89
CA ASN A 16 -4.36 0.13 -12.73
C ASN A 16 -4.21 1.66 -12.74
N TYR A 17 -5.10 2.36 -13.43
CA TYR A 17 -5.06 3.82 -13.56
C TYR A 17 -3.69 4.34 -14.07
N ALA A 18 -3.06 3.61 -14.99
CA ALA A 18 -1.70 3.88 -15.48
C ALA A 18 -0.60 3.88 -14.40
N MET A 19 -0.87 3.26 -13.24
CA MET A 19 0.06 3.15 -12.12
C MET A 19 0.38 1.68 -11.81
N PRO A 20 1.66 1.38 -11.51
CA PRO A 20 2.03 0.12 -10.90
C PRO A 20 1.20 -0.17 -9.64
N THR A 21 0.59 -1.34 -9.62
CA THR A 21 -0.35 -1.76 -8.58
C THR A 21 0.00 -3.16 -8.13
N PHE A 22 -0.02 -3.38 -6.82
CA PHE A 22 0.01 -4.73 -6.29
C PHE A 22 -1.41 -5.14 -5.87
N THR A 23 -1.80 -6.37 -6.19
CA THR A 23 -3.08 -6.96 -5.82
C THR A 23 -2.86 -8.26 -5.04
N LEU A 24 -3.70 -8.51 -4.05
CA LEU A 24 -3.76 -9.75 -3.29
C LEU A 24 -5.18 -9.89 -2.76
N ASN A 25 -6.00 -10.78 -3.32
CA ASN A 25 -7.44 -10.89 -2.99
C ASN A 25 -8.20 -9.55 -3.07
N GLY A 26 -7.80 -8.68 -4.01
CA GLY A 26 -8.24 -7.29 -4.12
C GLY A 26 -7.05 -6.33 -4.19
N ASN A 27 -7.32 -5.02 -4.12
CA ASN A 27 -6.28 -4.01 -4.16
C ASN A 27 -5.39 -4.07 -2.91
N LEU A 28 -4.06 -4.19 -3.09
CA LEU A 28 -3.11 -4.14 -1.97
C LEU A 28 -2.58 -2.72 -1.79
N VAL A 29 -1.84 -2.23 -2.77
CA VAL A 29 -1.24 -0.88 -2.81
C VAL A 29 -1.05 -0.41 -4.25
N HIS A 30 -1.28 0.88 -4.51
CA HIS A 30 -0.77 1.53 -5.72
C HIS A 30 0.46 2.38 -5.40
N PHE A 31 1.30 2.62 -6.39
CA PHE A 31 2.37 3.60 -6.28
C PHE A 31 2.68 4.23 -7.63
N ALA A 32 3.08 5.50 -7.61
CA ALA A 32 3.44 6.25 -8.81
C ALA A 32 4.61 7.19 -8.52
N ALA A 33 5.50 7.33 -9.50
CA ALA A 33 6.56 8.33 -9.45
C ALA A 33 6.09 9.59 -10.18
N TYR A 34 6.07 10.72 -9.47
CA TYR A 34 5.82 12.04 -10.02
C TYR A 34 7.10 12.87 -10.00
N LYS A 35 7.09 14.03 -10.66
CA LYS A 35 8.26 14.90 -10.81
C LYS A 35 8.97 15.25 -9.49
N ASN A 36 8.20 15.53 -8.44
CA ASN A 36 8.73 16.01 -7.16
C ASN A 36 8.51 15.04 -5.99
N HIS A 37 7.77 13.95 -6.20
CA HIS A 37 7.38 13.04 -5.13
C HIS A 37 7.00 11.65 -5.65
N ILE A 38 7.00 10.67 -4.75
CA ILE A 38 6.47 9.34 -4.98
C ILE A 38 5.13 9.24 -4.26
N GLY A 39 4.06 9.06 -5.03
CA GLY A 39 2.73 8.79 -4.50
C GLY A 39 2.61 7.33 -4.07
N PHE A 40 2.13 7.09 -2.85
CA PHE A 40 1.87 5.76 -2.32
C PHE A 40 0.44 5.69 -1.80
N TYR A 41 -0.30 4.67 -2.20
CA TYR A 41 -1.75 4.58 -2.02
C TYR A 41 -2.12 3.24 -1.35
N PRO A 42 -1.95 3.12 -0.02
CA PRO A 42 -2.24 1.90 0.71
C PRO A 42 -3.70 1.81 1.16
N THR A 43 -4.64 2.48 0.49
CA THR A 43 -6.06 2.62 0.89
C THR A 43 -6.23 3.37 2.22
N PRO A 44 -7.46 3.80 2.60
CA PRO A 44 -7.67 4.52 3.84
C PRO A 44 -7.28 3.79 5.12
N SER A 45 -7.57 2.49 5.22
CA SER A 45 -7.19 1.70 6.39
C SER A 45 -5.68 1.63 6.60
N GLY A 46 -4.90 1.59 5.51
CA GLY A 46 -3.44 1.63 5.57
C GLY A 46 -2.88 2.97 6.02
N ILE A 47 -3.54 4.08 5.68
CA ILE A 47 -3.16 5.41 6.17
C ILE A 47 -3.55 5.57 7.63
N ASP A 48 -4.78 5.20 8.01
CA ASP A 48 -5.30 5.38 9.36
C ASP A 48 -4.50 4.58 10.40
N ALA A 49 -4.13 3.35 10.08
CA ALA A 49 -3.30 2.50 10.96
C ALA A 49 -1.91 3.08 11.24
N PHE A 50 -1.37 3.88 10.32
CA PHE A 50 -0.02 4.46 10.39
C PHE A 50 -0.03 5.99 10.44
N LYS A 51 -1.17 6.60 10.77
CA LYS A 51 -1.39 8.06 10.70
C LYS A 51 -0.34 8.86 11.47
N LYS A 52 0.11 8.35 12.63
CA LYS A 52 1.16 8.99 13.44
C LYS A 52 2.51 9.01 12.71
N GLU A 53 2.94 7.87 12.16
CA GLU A 53 4.21 7.75 11.41
C GLU A 53 4.15 8.51 10.07
N LEU A 54 2.96 8.59 9.46
CA LEU A 54 2.72 9.28 8.19
C LEU A 54 2.49 10.79 8.32
N SER A 55 2.28 11.31 9.54
CA SER A 55 2.00 12.74 9.78
C SER A 55 3.13 13.68 9.33
N LEU A 56 4.35 13.15 9.21
CA LEU A 56 5.54 13.85 8.72
C LEU A 56 5.53 14.07 7.20
N TYR A 57 4.63 13.41 6.48
CA TYR A 57 4.54 13.44 5.03
C TYR A 57 3.22 14.07 4.58
N LYS A 58 3.24 14.71 3.40
CA LYS A 58 1.99 15.23 2.80
C LYS A 58 1.14 14.05 2.36
N GLY A 59 -0.16 14.07 2.63
CA GLY A 59 -1.04 12.96 2.29
C GLY A 59 -2.51 13.31 2.41
N ALA A 60 -3.37 12.38 2.01
CA ALA A 60 -4.81 12.45 2.08
C ALA A 60 -5.37 11.15 2.68
N LYS A 61 -6.70 11.04 2.79
CA LYS A 61 -7.40 9.92 3.42
C LYS A 61 -6.96 8.52 2.97
N GLY A 62 -6.39 8.36 1.77
CA GLY A 62 -5.91 7.07 1.26
C GLY A 62 -4.55 7.14 0.54
N SER A 63 -3.80 8.22 0.72
CA SER A 63 -2.54 8.44 0.01
C SER A 63 -1.51 9.18 0.86
N VAL A 64 -0.25 8.92 0.58
CA VAL A 64 0.89 9.67 1.11
C VAL A 64 1.87 9.97 -0.02
N GLN A 65 2.46 11.16 0.03
CA GLN A 65 3.47 11.64 -0.90
C GLN A 65 4.81 11.64 -0.19
N PHE A 66 5.72 10.79 -0.66
CA PHE A 66 7.10 10.80 -0.21
C PHE A 66 7.93 11.74 -1.08
N PRO A 67 8.63 12.72 -0.50
CA PRO A 67 9.50 13.61 -1.28
C PRO A 67 10.63 12.80 -1.95
N ILE A 68 10.93 13.12 -3.20
CA ILE A 68 11.97 12.40 -3.97
C ILE A 68 13.38 12.74 -3.49
N ASP A 69 13.56 13.92 -2.89
CA ASP A 69 14.84 14.43 -2.39
C ASP A 69 15.24 13.87 -1.02
N LYS A 70 14.39 13.04 -0.40
CA LYS A 70 14.66 12.41 0.90
C LYS A 70 14.67 10.89 0.80
N PRO A 71 15.44 10.20 1.67
CA PRO A 71 15.39 8.75 1.72
C PRO A 71 13.96 8.28 2.05
N LEU A 72 13.49 7.30 1.27
CA LEU A 72 12.19 6.69 1.50
C LEU A 72 12.17 5.91 2.83
N PRO A 73 11.08 5.99 3.60
CA PRO A 73 10.96 5.26 4.87
C PRO A 73 10.62 3.79 4.60
N TRP A 74 11.62 3.01 4.15
CA TRP A 74 11.45 1.62 3.74
C TRP A 74 10.82 0.72 4.82
N ALA A 75 11.19 0.95 6.08
CA ALA A 75 10.62 0.23 7.22
C ALA A 75 9.11 0.51 7.35
N LEU A 76 8.69 1.77 7.24
CA LEU A 76 7.28 2.17 7.30
C LEU A 76 6.49 1.58 6.12
N ILE A 77 7.01 1.70 4.90
CA ILE A 77 6.38 1.11 3.71
C ILE A 77 6.19 -0.39 3.90
N THR A 78 7.20 -1.09 4.43
CA THR A 78 7.12 -2.53 4.70
C THR A 78 6.03 -2.86 5.71
N LYS A 79 5.94 -2.11 6.82
CA LYS A 79 4.89 -2.31 7.84
C LYS A 79 3.50 -2.12 7.24
N ILE A 80 3.31 -1.06 6.46
CA ILE A 80 2.02 -0.76 5.81
C ILE A 80 1.63 -1.89 4.84
N VAL A 81 2.55 -2.35 3.99
CA VAL A 81 2.27 -3.44 3.05
C VAL A 81 1.89 -4.72 3.79
N LYS A 82 2.62 -5.09 4.86
CA LYS A 82 2.29 -6.28 5.67
C LYS A 82 0.92 -6.17 6.34
N PHE A 83 0.58 -4.99 6.87
CA PHE A 83 -0.74 -4.73 7.42
C PHE A 83 -1.83 -4.92 6.37
N ARG A 84 -1.64 -4.36 5.17
CA ARG A 84 -2.57 -4.51 4.04
C ARG A 84 -2.71 -5.95 3.57
N VAL A 85 -1.62 -6.73 3.57
CA VAL A 85 -1.65 -8.17 3.27
C VAL A 85 -2.56 -8.89 4.24
N LYS A 86 -2.39 -8.66 5.55
CA LYS A 86 -3.23 -9.27 6.58
C LYS A 86 -4.70 -8.92 6.38
N GLU A 87 -5.00 -7.63 6.17
CA GLU A 87 -6.37 -7.17 5.96
C GLU A 87 -7.02 -7.81 4.72
N ASN A 88 -6.28 -7.92 3.61
CA ASN A 88 -6.79 -8.55 2.40
C ASN A 88 -7.02 -10.06 2.57
N LEU A 89 -6.18 -10.76 3.33
CA LEU A 89 -6.38 -12.17 3.66
C LEU A 89 -7.61 -12.37 4.54
N GLU A 90 -7.80 -11.54 5.57
CA GLU A 90 -8.99 -11.58 6.44
C GLU A 90 -10.27 -11.30 5.64
N LYS A 91 -10.26 -10.30 4.76
CA LYS A 91 -11.37 -10.00 3.85
C LYS A 91 -11.70 -11.18 2.92
N ALA A 92 -10.68 -11.87 2.40
CA ALA A 92 -10.87 -13.05 1.56
C ALA A 92 -11.57 -14.19 2.32
N VAL A 93 -11.14 -14.46 3.56
CA VAL A 93 -11.77 -15.47 4.43
C VAL A 93 -13.22 -15.11 4.75
N ILE A 94 -13.50 -13.84 5.08
CA ILE A 94 -14.86 -13.38 5.36
C ILE A 94 -15.75 -13.52 4.13
N LYS A 95 -15.24 -13.19 2.94
CA LYS A 95 -15.97 -13.35 1.68
C LYS A 95 -16.35 -14.82 1.44
N MET A 96 -15.39 -15.73 1.57
CA MET A 96 -15.62 -17.18 1.41
C MET A 96 -16.65 -17.74 2.40
N LYS A 97 -16.73 -17.21 3.63
CA LYS A 97 -17.73 -17.63 4.62
C LYS A 97 -19.14 -17.11 4.35
N LYS A 98 -19.29 -16.03 3.58
CA LYS A 98 -20.60 -15.46 3.22
C LYS A 98 -21.19 -16.09 1.96
N GLU A 99 -20.35 -16.70 1.13
CA GLU A 99 -20.74 -17.37 -0.13
C GLU A 99 -21.04 -18.88 0.08
N LYS A 100 -20.86 -19.39 1.30
CA LYS A 100 -21.30 -20.72 1.76
C LYS A 100 -22.57 -20.59 2.59
#